data_AF-A0A5B0RWH4-F1
#
_entry.id   AF-A0A5B0RWH4-F1
#
_cell.length_a   1.000
_cell.length_b   1.000
_cell.length_c   1.000
_cell.angle_alpha   90.00
_cell.angle_beta   90.00
_cell.angle_gamma   90.00
#
_symmetry.space_group_name_H-M   'P 1'
#
loop_
_entity.id
_entity.type
_entity.pdbx_description
1 polymer ?
#
loop_
_entity_poly.entity_id
_entity_poly.type
_entity_poly.pdbx_seq_one_letter_code
_entity_poly.pdbx_strand_id
1 'polypeptide(L)'
;MIATTGYLGESANLEDAQLFLKTQRADQLGRSFDVILVNGGSNPQELNKKQIEKQLGVEANLDTQTALGLTLPTRNIFYSVGGSPPFIADLGTPQNNNEPFLEWLQYLFEQPFDNIPKVISSSYGDEEQSVPLSYARRVCNGFAALSARGVSLIFSSGDFGVGESGTCYTNDEHVRFNISVATSRPPDIVRL
;
A
#
# COMPACT_ATOMS: atom_id res chain seq x y z
N MET A 1 -11.92 0.52 -13.82
CA MET A 1 -11.75 -0.07 -12.48
C MET A 1 -10.72 0.76 -11.73
N ILE A 2 -10.93 0.96 -10.43
CA ILE A 2 -9.94 1.51 -9.50
C ILE A 2 -9.54 0.40 -8.51
N ALA A 3 -8.32 0.46 -7.99
CA ALA A 3 -7.90 -0.45 -6.93
C ALA A 3 -7.21 0.26 -5.77
N THR A 4 -7.25 -0.41 -4.62
CA THR A 4 -6.40 -0.14 -3.45
C THR A 4 -5.53 -1.35 -3.17
N THR A 5 -4.38 -1.13 -2.53
CA THR A 5 -3.46 -2.19 -2.09
C THR A 5 -3.47 -2.28 -0.57
N GLY A 6 -3.44 -3.48 -0.02
CA GLY A 6 -3.24 -3.75 1.39
C GLY A 6 -2.04 -4.66 1.60
N TYR A 7 -1.18 -4.26 2.54
CA TYR A 7 0.00 -5.01 2.96
C TYR A 7 -0.09 -5.32 4.46
N LEU A 8 0.96 -5.91 5.05
CA LEU A 8 1.08 -6.13 6.50
C LEU A 8 -0.02 -7.00 7.13
N GLY A 9 -0.75 -7.75 6.31
CA GLY A 9 -1.86 -8.59 6.76
C GLY A 9 -3.13 -7.82 7.10
N GLU A 10 -3.23 -6.55 6.67
CA GLU A 10 -4.43 -5.74 6.80
C GLU A 10 -5.64 -6.38 6.10
N SER A 11 -6.83 -6.19 6.66
CA SER A 11 -8.06 -6.82 6.19
C SER A 11 -9.15 -5.79 5.92
N ALA A 12 -9.67 -5.79 4.70
CA ALA A 12 -10.83 -5.01 4.32
C ALA A 12 -12.11 -5.80 4.60
N ASN A 13 -12.89 -5.33 5.58
CA ASN A 13 -14.11 -5.98 6.03
C ASN A 13 -15.33 -5.54 5.21
N LEU A 14 -16.06 -6.51 4.67
CA LEU A 14 -17.21 -6.28 3.81
C LEU A 14 -18.44 -5.77 4.58
N GLU A 15 -18.62 -6.17 5.84
CA GLU A 15 -19.71 -5.67 6.69
C GLU A 15 -19.45 -4.23 7.11
N ASP A 16 -18.21 -3.88 7.48
CA ASP A 16 -17.82 -2.50 7.75
C ASP A 16 -18.02 -1.62 6.52
N ALA A 17 -17.70 -2.12 5.32
CA ALA A 17 -17.97 -1.41 4.08
C ALA A 17 -19.48 -1.18 3.87
N GLN A 18 -20.35 -2.15 4.19
CA GLN A 18 -21.80 -1.93 4.14
C GLN A 18 -22.26 -0.91 5.18
N LEU A 19 -21.68 -0.92 6.38
CA LEU A 19 -21.98 0.06 7.41
C LEU A 19 -21.58 1.48 6.99
N PHE A 20 -20.39 1.62 6.38
CA PHE A 20 -19.93 2.86 5.76
C PHE A 20 -20.92 3.33 4.69
N LEU A 21 -21.28 2.47 3.72
CA LEU A 21 -22.21 2.85 2.66
C LEU A 21 -23.58 3.24 3.21
N LYS A 22 -24.08 2.56 4.24
CA LYS A 22 -25.34 2.93 4.90
C LYS A 22 -25.32 4.35 5.47
N THR A 23 -24.17 4.80 5.97
CA THR A 23 -24.05 6.12 6.59
C THR A 23 -23.63 7.22 5.61
N GLN A 24 -22.74 6.92 4.65
CA GLN A 24 -22.12 7.92 3.77
C GLN A 24 -22.62 7.91 2.33
N ARG A 25 -23.13 6.76 1.84
CA ARG A 25 -23.54 6.54 0.44
C ARG A 25 -24.78 5.65 0.35
N ALA A 26 -25.85 6.06 1.03
CA ALA A 26 -27.09 5.28 1.09
C ALA A 26 -27.70 5.01 -0.30
N ASP A 27 -27.35 5.83 -1.31
CA ASP A 27 -27.70 5.66 -2.73
C ASP A 27 -27.01 4.45 -3.39
N GLN A 28 -26.00 3.86 -2.76
CA GLN A 28 -25.22 2.73 -3.26
C GLN A 28 -25.21 1.52 -2.31
N LEU A 29 -26.20 1.40 -1.41
CA LEU A 29 -26.33 0.23 -0.53
C LEU A 29 -26.27 -1.09 -1.31
N GLY A 30 -25.54 -2.07 -0.76
CA GLY A 30 -25.31 -3.37 -1.40
C GLY A 30 -24.19 -3.38 -2.44
N ARG A 31 -23.57 -2.24 -2.77
CA ARG A 31 -22.33 -2.20 -3.54
C ARG A 31 -21.13 -2.58 -2.67
N SER A 32 -20.05 -3.01 -3.29
CA SER A 32 -18.82 -3.42 -2.60
C SER A 32 -17.60 -3.29 -3.53
N PHE A 33 -16.44 -3.68 -2.99
CA PHE A 33 -15.22 -3.97 -3.73
C PHE A 33 -15.01 -5.49 -3.87
N ASP A 34 -14.22 -5.88 -4.85
CA ASP A 34 -13.69 -7.24 -5.00
C ASP A 34 -12.38 -7.39 -4.24
N VAL A 35 -12.09 -8.60 -3.74
CA VAL A 35 -10.82 -8.90 -3.06
C VAL A 35 -9.98 -9.82 -3.94
N ILE A 36 -8.71 -9.47 -4.14
CA ILE A 36 -7.73 -10.28 -4.83
C ILE A 36 -6.57 -10.56 -3.88
N LEU A 37 -6.31 -11.83 -3.61
CA LEU A 37 -5.20 -12.28 -2.77
C LEU A 37 -3.97 -12.51 -3.64
N VAL A 38 -2.86 -11.88 -3.28
CA VAL A 38 -1.57 -11.96 -3.99
C VAL A 38 -0.52 -12.53 -3.05
N ASN A 39 0.29 -13.48 -3.54
CA ASN A 39 1.42 -14.07 -2.83
C ASN A 39 1.10 -14.52 -1.39
N GLY A 40 0.00 -15.26 -1.22
CA GLY A 40 -0.43 -15.75 0.10
C GLY A 40 -1.05 -14.68 1.01
N GLY A 41 -1.44 -13.53 0.47
CA GLY A 41 -2.24 -12.53 1.19
C GLY A 41 -3.55 -13.10 1.74
N SER A 42 -4.13 -12.41 2.72
CA SER A 42 -5.32 -12.87 3.44
C SER A 42 -6.26 -11.71 3.74
N ASN A 43 -7.56 -11.98 3.80
CA ASN A 43 -8.58 -10.97 4.10
C ASN A 43 -9.62 -11.50 5.11
N PRO A 44 -9.22 -11.82 6.36
CA PRO A 44 -10.14 -12.38 7.36
C PRO A 44 -11.28 -11.41 7.67
N GLN A 45 -12.52 -11.87 7.53
CA GLN A 45 -13.72 -11.08 7.86
C GLN A 45 -14.05 -11.08 9.36
N GLU A 46 -13.40 -11.97 10.12
CA GLU A 46 -13.50 -12.03 11.57
C GLU A 46 -12.10 -11.91 12.17
N LEU A 47 -11.92 -10.95 13.08
CA LEU A 47 -10.65 -10.69 13.74
C LEU A 47 -10.70 -11.19 15.19
N ASN A 48 -9.66 -11.90 15.60
CA ASN A 48 -9.52 -12.28 17.00
C ASN A 48 -9.09 -11.08 17.86
N LYS A 49 -9.19 -11.23 19.19
CA LYS A 49 -8.88 -10.14 20.14
C LYS A 49 -7.50 -9.51 19.92
N LYS A 50 -6.47 -10.31 19.63
CA LYS A 50 -5.11 -9.80 19.40
C LYS A 50 -5.00 -8.99 18.11
N GLN A 51 -5.74 -9.36 17.07
CA GLN A 51 -5.77 -8.61 15.81
C GLN A 51 -6.49 -7.27 16.00
N ILE A 52 -7.61 -7.26 16.73
CA ILE A 52 -8.35 -6.04 17.08
C ILE A 52 -7.48 -5.10 17.93
N GLU A 53 -6.79 -5.63 18.95
CA GLU A 53 -5.89 -4.85 19.80
C GLU A 53 -4.72 -4.24 19.02
N LYS A 54 -4.32 -4.87 17.90
CA LYS A 54 -3.31 -4.35 16.97
C LYS A 54 -3.89 -3.42 15.89
N GLN A 55 -5.19 -3.12 15.94
CA GLN A 55 -5.88 -2.30 14.94
C GLN A 55 -5.78 -2.84 13.51
N LEU A 56 -5.62 -4.17 13.36
CA LEU A 56 -5.61 -4.79 12.04
C LEU A 56 -6.94 -4.53 11.34
N GLY A 57 -6.87 -4.08 10.10
CA GLY A 57 -8.02 -3.76 9.25
C GLY A 57 -8.42 -2.30 9.29
N VAL A 58 -7.86 -1.46 10.17
CA VAL A 58 -8.13 -0.01 10.16
C VAL A 58 -7.69 0.61 8.83
N GLU A 59 -6.50 0.27 8.35
CA GLU A 59 -5.95 0.84 7.12
C GLU A 59 -6.70 0.33 5.89
N ALA A 60 -6.86 -0.98 5.76
CA ALA A 60 -7.56 -1.56 4.61
C ALA A 60 -9.05 -1.16 4.56
N ASN A 61 -9.71 -0.98 5.72
CA ASN A 61 -11.06 -0.41 5.76
C ASN A 61 -11.06 1.06 5.33
N LEU A 62 -10.14 1.88 5.84
CA LEU A 62 -10.03 3.29 5.47
C LEU A 62 -9.86 3.44 3.95
N ASP A 63 -8.91 2.71 3.36
CA ASP A 63 -8.61 2.72 1.93
C ASP A 63 -9.82 2.35 1.09
N THR A 64 -10.40 1.18 1.36
CA THR A 64 -11.50 0.65 0.56
C THR A 64 -12.76 1.47 0.70
N GLN A 65 -13.09 1.94 1.91
CA GLN A 65 -14.29 2.74 2.16
C GLN A 65 -14.16 4.14 1.56
N THR A 66 -12.97 4.76 1.64
CA THR A 66 -12.70 6.04 0.98
C THR A 66 -12.83 5.90 -0.54
N ALA A 67 -12.25 4.86 -1.12
CA ALA A 67 -12.35 4.58 -2.56
C ALA A 67 -13.81 4.34 -2.98
N LEU A 68 -14.57 3.53 -2.26
CA LEU A 68 -16.01 3.32 -2.50
C LEU A 68 -16.79 4.63 -2.42
N GLY A 69 -16.54 5.43 -1.37
CA GLY A 69 -17.21 6.69 -1.11
C GLY A 69 -17.11 7.68 -2.27
N LEU A 70 -15.95 7.71 -2.93
CA LEU A 70 -15.66 8.65 -4.02
C LEU A 70 -15.96 8.10 -5.42
N THR A 71 -15.85 6.79 -5.64
CA THR A 71 -15.77 6.26 -7.01
C THR A 71 -16.95 5.41 -7.46
N LEU A 72 -17.84 5.00 -6.56
CA LEU A 72 -19.04 4.24 -6.94
C LEU A 72 -19.89 5.01 -7.97
N PRO A 73 -20.40 4.34 -9.03
CA PRO A 73 -20.50 2.88 -9.20
C PRO A 73 -19.32 2.21 -9.93
N THR A 74 -18.17 2.86 -10.06
CA THR A 74 -16.97 2.24 -10.65
C THR A 74 -16.57 1.00 -9.84
N ARG A 75 -16.23 -0.10 -10.53
CA ARG A 75 -15.73 -1.33 -9.91
C ARG A 75 -14.42 -1.05 -9.15
N ASN A 76 -14.43 -1.37 -7.86
CA ASN A 76 -13.31 -1.26 -6.92
C ASN A 76 -12.70 -2.64 -6.65
N ILE A 77 -11.38 -2.70 -6.53
CA ILE A 77 -10.61 -3.91 -6.21
C ILE A 77 -9.70 -3.62 -5.02
N PHE A 78 -9.65 -4.51 -4.05
CA PHE A 78 -8.68 -4.52 -2.96
C PHE A 78 -7.67 -5.65 -3.19
N TYR A 79 -6.40 -5.31 -3.38
CA TYR A 79 -5.31 -6.28 -3.45
C TYR A 79 -4.76 -6.54 -2.05
N SER A 80 -5.00 -7.70 -1.46
CA SER A 80 -4.31 -8.11 -0.22
C SER A 80 -3.05 -8.88 -0.59
N VAL A 81 -1.88 -8.31 -0.28
CA VAL A 81 -0.58 -8.79 -0.72
C VAL A 81 0.19 -9.35 0.48
N GLY A 82 0.53 -10.64 0.40
CA GLY A 82 1.41 -11.30 1.35
C GLY A 82 2.87 -11.24 0.92
N GLY A 83 3.77 -11.56 1.85
CA GLY A 83 5.21 -11.59 1.61
C GLY A 83 5.98 -10.68 2.56
N SER A 84 7.30 -10.68 2.40
CA SER A 84 8.22 -9.83 3.14
C SER A 84 9.43 -9.56 2.24
N PRO A 85 9.71 -8.30 1.90
CA PRO A 85 10.79 -7.94 0.99
C PRO A 85 12.14 -7.93 1.71
N PRO A 86 13.26 -7.83 0.97
CA PRO A 86 14.58 -7.51 1.53
C PRO A 86 14.54 -6.21 2.35
N PHE A 87 15.30 -6.16 3.45
CA PHE A 87 15.22 -5.11 4.46
C PHE A 87 16.57 -4.82 5.09
N ILE A 88 16.78 -3.55 5.45
CA ILE A 88 17.90 -3.03 6.23
C ILE A 88 17.28 -2.40 7.47
N ALA A 89 17.71 -2.80 8.68
CA ALA A 89 17.21 -2.16 9.89
C ALA A 89 17.81 -0.75 10.05
N ASP A 90 17.00 0.19 10.51
CA ASP A 90 17.44 1.53 10.93
C ASP A 90 16.80 1.88 12.29
N LEU A 91 16.96 3.14 12.72
CA LEU A 91 16.44 3.60 14.01
C LEU A 91 14.91 3.76 14.04
N GLY A 92 14.28 4.13 12.93
CA GLY A 92 12.82 4.28 12.83
C GLY A 92 12.13 2.94 12.60
N THR A 93 12.81 2.06 11.87
CA THR A 93 12.31 0.78 11.41
C THR A 93 13.30 -0.33 11.82
N PRO A 94 13.22 -0.84 13.07
CA PRO A 94 14.14 -1.87 13.57
C PRO A 94 13.75 -3.30 13.16
N GLN A 95 12.52 -3.51 12.68
CA GLN A 95 12.00 -4.80 12.22
C GLN A 95 11.39 -4.64 10.84
N ASN A 96 11.46 -5.70 10.04
CA ASN A 96 10.95 -5.68 8.69
C ASN A 96 9.42 -5.59 8.69
N ASN A 97 8.93 -4.39 8.47
CA ASN A 97 7.54 -4.06 8.13
C ASN A 97 7.46 -3.54 6.69
N ASN A 98 8.47 -3.81 5.86
CA ASN A 98 8.50 -3.26 4.53
C ASN A 98 7.48 -3.94 3.62
N GLU A 99 6.95 -3.21 2.65
CA GLU A 99 5.90 -3.72 1.78
C GLU A 99 6.43 -4.56 0.62
N PRO A 100 5.83 -5.74 0.35
CA PRO A 100 6.18 -6.60 -0.78
C PRO A 100 5.66 -6.04 -2.12
N PHE A 101 6.16 -4.87 -2.54
CA PHE A 101 5.77 -4.20 -3.78
C PHE A 101 6.08 -5.04 -5.03
N LEU A 102 7.19 -5.80 -5.03
CA LEU A 102 7.56 -6.62 -6.18
C LEU A 102 6.59 -7.77 -6.43
N GLU A 103 6.09 -8.40 -5.38
CA GLU A 103 5.13 -9.49 -5.43
C GLU A 103 3.82 -9.00 -6.06
N TRP A 104 3.37 -7.81 -5.66
CA TRP A 104 2.22 -7.12 -6.24
C TRP A 104 2.46 -6.75 -7.72
N LEU A 105 3.62 -6.16 -8.04
CA LEU A 105 3.96 -5.79 -9.41
C LEU A 105 4.05 -6.99 -10.35
N GLN A 106 4.67 -8.09 -9.89
CA GLN A 106 4.76 -9.34 -10.65
C GLN A 106 3.37 -9.88 -10.98
N TYR A 107 2.48 -9.93 -9.99
CA TYR A 107 1.09 -10.33 -10.21
C TYR A 107 0.40 -9.47 -11.28
N LEU A 108 0.56 -8.13 -11.23
CA LEU A 108 -0.03 -7.23 -12.23
C LEU A 108 0.57 -7.39 -13.64
N PHE A 109 1.86 -7.72 -13.74
CA PHE A 109 2.49 -7.98 -15.04
C PHE A 109 2.04 -9.29 -15.67
N GLU A 110 1.58 -10.24 -14.87
CA GLU A 110 0.98 -11.49 -15.34
C GLU A 110 -0.48 -11.35 -15.77
N GLN A 111 -1.15 -10.24 -15.41
CA GLN A 111 -2.55 -10.03 -15.78
C GLN A 111 -2.71 -9.54 -17.24
N PRO A 112 -3.80 -9.97 -17.92
CA PRO A 112 -4.22 -9.36 -19.18
C PRO A 112 -4.39 -7.84 -19.05
N PHE A 113 -4.06 -7.10 -20.10
CA PHE A 113 -4.08 -5.62 -20.08
C PHE A 113 -5.42 -5.02 -19.62
N ASP A 114 -6.55 -5.63 -20.02
CA ASP A 114 -7.90 -5.16 -19.69
C ASP A 114 -8.30 -5.47 -18.25
N ASN A 115 -7.59 -6.38 -17.58
CA ASN A 115 -7.84 -6.74 -16.18
C ASN A 115 -7.07 -5.84 -15.19
N ILE A 116 -6.21 -4.93 -15.67
CA ILE A 116 -5.44 -4.04 -14.83
C ILE A 116 -6.23 -2.75 -14.56
N PRO A 117 -6.46 -2.38 -13.28
CA PRO A 117 -7.07 -1.11 -12.92
C PRO A 117 -6.32 0.08 -13.51
N LYS A 118 -7.04 1.12 -13.93
CA LYS A 118 -6.43 2.31 -14.54
C LYS A 118 -5.97 3.34 -13.51
N VAL A 119 -6.47 3.23 -12.29
CA VAL A 119 -6.04 4.01 -11.13
C VAL A 119 -5.82 3.03 -9.99
N ILE A 120 -4.66 3.13 -9.33
CA ILE A 120 -4.34 2.36 -8.14
C ILE A 120 -3.86 3.33 -7.07
N SER A 121 -4.51 3.30 -5.92
CA SER A 121 -4.14 4.07 -4.74
C SER A 121 -3.49 3.15 -3.72
N SER A 122 -2.42 3.60 -3.09
CA SER A 122 -1.71 2.87 -2.04
C SER A 122 -1.36 3.84 -0.93
N SER A 123 -1.82 3.57 0.29
CA SER A 123 -1.47 4.35 1.47
C SER A 123 -0.20 3.84 2.18
N TYR A 124 0.43 2.81 1.63
CA TYR A 124 1.58 2.13 2.21
C TYR A 124 2.90 2.64 1.62
N GLY A 125 3.95 2.60 2.44
CA GLY A 125 5.26 3.08 2.04
C GLY A 125 6.33 2.79 3.09
N ASP A 126 7.47 2.31 2.59
CA ASP A 126 8.66 2.02 3.39
C ASP A 126 9.52 3.25 3.67
N GLU A 127 10.22 3.24 4.80
CA GLU A 127 11.35 4.14 5.08
C GLU A 127 12.47 3.94 4.05
N GLU A 128 12.95 5.00 3.39
CA GLU A 128 13.93 4.85 2.28
C GLU A 128 15.22 4.15 2.68
N GLN A 129 15.65 4.33 3.92
CA GLN A 129 16.85 3.71 4.45
C GLN A 129 16.68 2.23 4.76
N SER A 130 15.44 1.79 4.98
CA SER A 130 15.15 0.40 5.29
C SER A 130 15.11 -0.48 4.04
N VAL A 131 15.05 0.12 2.85
CA VAL A 131 14.92 -0.59 1.57
C VAL A 131 16.29 -0.69 0.87
N PRO A 132 16.76 -1.91 0.54
CA PRO A 132 17.96 -2.06 -0.27
C PRO A 132 17.84 -1.36 -1.63
N LEU A 133 18.87 -0.61 -2.01
CA LEU A 133 18.90 0.17 -3.26
C LEU A 133 18.55 -0.65 -4.52
N SER A 134 18.99 -1.91 -4.60
CA SER A 134 18.64 -2.80 -5.71
C SER A 134 17.16 -3.13 -5.77
N TYR A 135 16.50 -3.27 -4.62
CA TYR A 135 15.06 -3.49 -4.51
C TYR A 135 14.31 -2.22 -4.91
N ALA A 136 14.67 -1.07 -4.34
CA ALA A 136 14.08 0.23 -4.67
C ALA A 136 14.15 0.53 -6.19
N ARG A 137 15.31 0.31 -6.83
CA ARG A 137 15.47 0.44 -8.29
C ARG A 137 14.53 -0.49 -9.06
N ARG A 138 14.40 -1.75 -8.62
CA ARG A 138 13.54 -2.73 -9.29
C ARG A 138 12.06 -2.35 -9.18
N VAL A 139 11.63 -1.92 -7.98
CA VAL A 139 10.26 -1.43 -7.73
C VAL A 139 9.98 -0.18 -8.54
N CYS A 140 10.87 0.81 -8.51
CA CYS A 140 10.75 2.07 -9.28
C CYS A 140 10.60 1.80 -10.79
N ASN A 141 11.42 0.92 -11.35
CA ASN A 141 11.30 0.50 -12.75
C ASN A 141 9.98 -0.23 -13.04
N GLY A 142 9.48 -1.01 -12.08
CA GLY A 142 8.15 -1.63 -12.17
C GLY A 142 7.03 -0.61 -12.20
N PHE A 143 7.05 0.39 -11.32
CA PHE A 143 6.09 1.50 -11.33
C PHE A 143 6.13 2.26 -12.66
N ALA A 144 7.33 2.57 -13.16
CA ALA A 144 7.51 3.23 -14.46
C ALA A 144 6.92 2.39 -15.61
N ALA A 145 7.18 1.07 -15.63
CA ALA A 145 6.62 0.18 -16.64
C ALA A 145 5.09 0.07 -16.55
N LEU A 146 4.53 0.06 -15.35
CA LEU A 146 3.08 0.03 -15.15
C LEU A 146 2.43 1.35 -15.58
N SER A 147 3.04 2.50 -15.26
CA SER A 147 2.58 3.81 -15.74
C SER A 147 2.69 3.97 -17.25
N ALA A 148 3.73 3.39 -17.88
CA ALA A 148 3.84 3.33 -19.34
C ALA A 148 2.69 2.53 -20.00
N ARG A 149 2.01 1.65 -19.25
CA ARG A 149 0.79 0.94 -19.69
C ARG A 149 -0.49 1.75 -19.46
N GLY A 150 -0.38 3.03 -19.09
CA GLY A 150 -1.52 3.93 -18.88
C GLY A 150 -2.23 3.73 -17.54
N VAL A 151 -1.48 3.34 -16.50
CA VAL A 151 -1.99 3.20 -15.12
C VAL A 151 -1.49 4.39 -14.28
N SER A 152 -2.42 5.07 -13.62
CA SER A 152 -2.09 6.09 -12.62
C SER A 152 -1.86 5.41 -11.27
N LEU A 153 -0.67 5.61 -10.71
CA LEU A 153 -0.32 5.18 -9.36
C LEU A 153 -0.33 6.39 -8.43
N ILE A 154 -1.03 6.29 -7.30
CA ILE A 154 -1.14 7.33 -6.29
C ILE A 154 -0.67 6.73 -4.97
N PHE A 155 0.35 7.34 -4.37
CA PHE A 155 0.93 6.91 -3.11
C PHE A 155 0.75 7.98 -2.04
N SER A 156 0.54 7.58 -0.78
CA SER A 156 0.60 8.49 0.36
C SER A 156 2.03 9.02 0.54
N SER A 157 2.18 10.25 1.05
CA SER A 157 3.49 10.86 1.30
C SER A 157 4.10 10.44 2.64
N GLY A 158 3.41 9.63 3.43
CA GLY A 158 3.74 9.32 4.83
C GLY A 158 3.14 10.30 5.84
N ASP A 159 3.03 9.85 7.08
CA ASP A 159 2.33 10.54 8.18
C ASP A 159 3.26 11.31 9.14
N PHE A 160 4.58 11.18 8.96
CA PHE A 160 5.58 11.73 9.86
C PHE A 160 6.24 13.01 9.34
N GLY A 161 5.70 13.64 8.30
CA GLY A 161 6.24 14.87 7.73
C GLY A 161 7.64 14.66 7.14
N VAL A 162 8.67 15.24 7.78
CA VAL A 162 10.07 15.09 7.35
C VAL A 162 10.79 13.90 8.00
N GLY A 163 10.08 13.13 8.84
CA GLY A 163 10.57 11.99 9.59
C GLY A 163 10.07 12.00 11.03
N GLU A 164 10.01 10.82 11.65
CA GLU A 164 9.57 10.70 13.04
C GLU A 164 10.56 11.38 14.00
N SER A 165 10.03 11.96 15.07
CA SER A 165 10.85 12.71 16.03
C SER A 165 11.91 11.82 16.66
N GLY A 166 13.18 12.13 16.40
CA GLY A 166 14.33 11.39 16.95
C GLY A 166 14.88 10.31 16.02
N THR A 167 14.26 10.07 14.86
CA THR A 167 14.70 9.07 13.87
C THR A 167 15.17 9.68 12.54
N CYS A 168 15.20 11.02 12.44
CA CYS A 168 15.75 11.77 11.29
C CYS A 168 17.28 11.72 11.20
N TYR A 169 17.84 10.50 11.25
CA TYR A 169 19.26 10.22 11.09
C TYR A 169 19.44 9.21 9.97
N THR A 170 20.47 9.40 9.16
CA THR A 170 20.92 8.36 8.25
C THR A 170 21.63 7.24 9.00
N ASN A 171 21.65 6.04 8.42
CA ASN A 171 22.44 4.90 8.91
C ASN A 171 23.96 5.17 8.95
N ASP A 172 24.42 6.32 8.40
CA ASP A 172 25.78 6.85 8.52
C ASP A 172 25.90 8.00 9.56
N GLU A 173 24.93 8.13 10.46
CA GLU A 173 24.86 9.06 11.60
C GLU A 173 24.72 10.57 11.25
N HIS A 174 24.29 10.91 10.03
CA HIS A 174 24.01 12.32 9.67
C HIS A 174 22.53 12.67 9.84
N VAL A 175 22.24 13.89 10.30
CA VAL A 175 20.85 14.38 10.36
C VAL A 175 20.34 14.61 8.94
N ARG A 176 19.30 13.87 8.52
CA ARG A 176 18.63 14.05 7.22
C ARG A 176 17.12 13.82 7.32
N PHE A 177 16.40 14.35 6.33
CA PHE A 177 14.99 14.03 6.15
C PHE A 177 14.81 12.57 5.79
N ASN A 178 13.72 12.00 6.30
CA ASN A 178 13.37 10.62 6.12
C ASN A 178 12.14 10.52 5.20
N ILE A 179 12.35 10.03 3.98
CA ILE A 179 11.35 10.03 2.91
C ILE A 179 10.92 8.60 2.65
N SER A 180 9.67 8.38 2.24
CA SER A 180 9.18 7.06 1.86
C SER A 180 9.59 6.66 0.43
N VAL A 181 9.98 5.40 0.21
CA VAL A 181 10.46 4.88 -1.09
C VAL A 181 9.44 5.02 -2.23
N ALA A 182 8.15 4.86 -1.95
CA ALA A 182 7.13 4.95 -2.98
C ALA A 182 6.88 6.38 -3.48
N THR A 183 7.36 7.38 -2.72
CA THR A 183 7.22 8.82 -3.04
C THR A 183 8.56 9.54 -3.23
N SER A 184 9.69 8.86 -3.01
CA SER A 184 11.01 9.42 -3.24
C SER A 184 11.33 9.48 -4.74
N ARG A 185 12.31 10.31 -5.09
CA ARG A 185 12.77 10.42 -6.49
C ARG A 185 13.34 9.09 -6.94
N PRO A 186 13.37 8.81 -8.26
CA PRO A 186 14.06 7.65 -8.80
C PRO A 186 15.46 7.54 -8.16
N PRO A 187 15.83 6.37 -7.61
CA PRO A 187 17.01 6.18 -6.77
C PRO A 187 18.36 6.45 -7.45
N ASP A 188 18.35 6.90 -8.70
CA ASP A 188 19.53 7.38 -9.42
C ASP A 188 19.84 8.87 -9.17
N ILE A 189 18.98 9.59 -8.41
CA ILE A 189 19.13 11.04 -8.15
C ILE A 189 19.70 11.35 -6.75
N VAL A 190 19.71 10.41 -5.82
CA VAL A 190 20.33 10.61 -4.49
C VAL A 190 21.74 10.04 -4.49
N ARG A 191 22.73 10.91 -4.73
CA ARG A 191 24.09 10.66 -4.25
C ARG A 191 24.07 10.76 -2.73
N LEU A 192 24.64 9.76 -2.07
CA LEU A 192 25.16 9.77 -0.70
C LEU A 192 25.68 11.16 -0.29
#